data_AF-A0ABD4RZ55-F1
#
_entry.id   AF-A0ABD4RZ55-F1
#
_cell.length_a   1.000
_cell.length_b   1.000
_cell.length_c   1.000
_cell.angle_alpha   90.00
_cell.angle_beta   90.00
_cell.angle_gamma   90.00
#
_symmetry.space_group_name_H-M   'P 1'
#
loop_
_entity.id
_entity.type
_entity.pdbx_description
1 polymer ?
#
loop_
_entity_poly.entity_id
_entity_poly.type
_entity_poly.pdbx_seq_one_letter_code
_entity_poly.pdbx_strand_id
1 'polypeptide(L)'
;MKKDRAQKSTTREYIMKLIYQININKEEFEGLDDKVDSFLKDNSEHIINRYEELTLKYSNNAKLKLEDTKLEDIIDREYINTVCKALRENHDKIDELINKHAKNWTVDRMPKVDVSILRLSVCEIVYLDTPNKVSINEAVELAKIYCDDKSPKFINGILGSVVDEIGQ
;
A
#
# COMPACT_ATOMS: atom_id res chain seq x y z
N MET A 1 17.52 6.95 6.87
CA MET A 1 18.46 5.84 7.19
C MET A 1 17.94 4.54 6.57
N LYS A 2 18.78 3.53 6.27
CA LYS A 2 18.31 2.28 5.60
C LYS A 2 17.16 1.54 6.34
N LYS A 3 17.12 1.61 7.68
CA LYS A 3 16.01 1.10 8.51
C LYS A 3 14.65 1.75 8.21
N ASP A 4 14.65 3.04 7.93
CA ASP A 4 13.44 3.83 7.62
C ASP A 4 12.79 3.37 6.30
N ARG A 5 13.60 2.93 5.31
CA ARG A 5 13.06 2.42 4.05
C ARG A 5 12.39 1.04 4.20
N ALA A 6 13.01 0.12 4.95
CA ALA A 6 12.43 -1.20 5.19
C ALA A 6 11.09 -1.10 5.94
N GLN A 7 11.04 -0.26 6.97
CA GLN A 7 9.80 0.02 7.72
C GLN A 7 8.71 0.58 6.80
N LYS A 8 9.01 1.60 6.00
CA LYS A 8 8.05 2.22 5.08
C LYS A 8 7.52 1.26 4.03
N SER A 9 8.39 0.49 3.37
CA SER A 9 7.96 -0.49 2.36
C SER A 9 7.14 -1.63 3.00
N THR A 10 7.54 -2.12 4.20
CA THR A 10 6.77 -3.13 4.93
C THR A 10 5.39 -2.58 5.31
N THR A 11 5.32 -1.37 5.86
CA THR A 11 4.07 -0.74 6.26
C THR A 11 3.11 -0.60 5.06
N ARG A 12 3.59 -0.07 3.92
CA ARG A 12 2.77 0.03 2.70
C ARG A 12 2.27 -1.31 2.19
N GLU A 13 3.12 -2.33 2.21
CA GLU A 13 2.75 -3.67 1.76
C GLU A 13 1.61 -4.25 2.61
N TYR A 14 1.66 -4.06 3.93
CA TYR A 14 0.61 -4.56 4.83
C TYR A 14 -0.66 -3.71 4.81
N ILE A 15 -0.57 -2.42 4.52
CA ILE A 15 -1.75 -1.61 4.18
C ILE A 15 -2.42 -2.14 2.91
N MET A 16 -1.64 -2.41 1.85
CA MET A 16 -2.17 -2.98 0.60
C MET A 16 -2.87 -4.32 0.85
N LYS A 17 -2.27 -5.20 1.66
CA LYS A 17 -2.86 -6.49 2.03
C LYS A 17 -4.15 -6.33 2.85
N LEU A 18 -4.20 -5.37 3.77
CA LEU A 18 -5.41 -5.03 4.51
C LEU A 18 -6.53 -4.56 3.57
N ILE A 19 -6.23 -3.64 2.65
CA ILE A 19 -7.18 -3.17 1.63
C ILE A 19 -7.67 -4.34 0.77
N TYR A 20 -6.77 -5.23 0.36
CA TYR A 20 -7.13 -6.43 -0.40
C TYR A 20 -8.09 -7.35 0.37
N GLN A 21 -7.82 -7.60 1.66
CA GLN A 21 -8.69 -8.43 2.50
C GLN A 21 -10.08 -7.81 2.65
N ILE A 22 -10.16 -6.51 2.92
CA ILE A 22 -11.44 -5.78 3.00
C ILE A 22 -12.22 -5.91 1.68
N ASN A 23 -11.54 -5.73 0.54
CA ASN A 23 -12.15 -5.83 -0.79
C ASN A 23 -12.69 -7.22 -1.11
N ILE A 24 -11.94 -8.27 -0.75
CA ILE A 24 -12.33 -9.66 -1.01
C ILE A 24 -13.50 -10.07 -0.12
N ASN A 25 -13.47 -9.68 1.14
CA ASN A 25 -14.52 -10.02 2.10
C ASN A 25 -15.79 -9.17 1.93
N LYS A 26 -15.74 -8.13 1.07
CA LYS A 26 -16.80 -7.12 0.91
C LYS A 26 -17.18 -6.50 2.25
N GLU A 27 -16.18 -6.29 3.09
CA GLU A 27 -16.35 -5.73 4.41
C GLU A 27 -16.54 -4.23 4.32
N GLU A 28 -17.44 -3.70 5.16
CA GLU A 28 -17.54 -2.27 5.35
C GLU A 28 -16.33 -1.74 6.14
N PHE A 29 -15.99 -0.47 5.92
CA PHE A 29 -14.94 0.24 6.65
C PHE A 29 -15.38 0.63 8.08
N GLU A 30 -16.53 0.16 8.57
CA GLU A 30 -16.94 0.33 9.97
C GLU A 30 -16.08 -0.55 10.89
N GLY A 31 -15.70 -0.01 12.07
CA GLY A 31 -14.82 -0.71 13.02
C GLY A 31 -13.40 -0.95 12.51
N LEU A 32 -12.91 -0.10 11.58
CA LEU A 32 -11.62 -0.31 10.92
C LEU A 32 -10.43 -0.38 11.89
N ASP A 33 -10.49 0.33 13.02
CA ASP A 33 -9.43 0.31 14.03
C ASP A 33 -9.25 -1.10 14.64
N ASP A 34 -10.35 -1.75 15.04
CA ASP A 34 -10.32 -3.13 15.57
C ASP A 34 -9.84 -4.13 14.51
N LYS A 35 -10.20 -3.89 13.24
CA LYS A 35 -9.75 -4.72 12.11
C LYS A 35 -8.25 -4.56 11.86
N VAL A 36 -7.72 -3.33 11.95
CA VAL A 36 -6.28 -3.07 11.84
C VAL A 36 -5.54 -3.81 12.96
N ASP A 37 -6.05 -3.76 14.19
CA ASP A 37 -5.44 -4.47 15.32
C ASP A 37 -5.41 -5.98 15.14
N SER A 38 -6.56 -6.58 14.80
CA SER A 38 -6.62 -8.02 14.52
C SER A 38 -5.70 -8.39 13.37
N PHE A 39 -5.76 -7.64 12.27
CA PHE A 39 -4.95 -7.89 11.09
C PHE A 39 -3.45 -7.86 11.39
N LEU A 40 -2.96 -6.85 12.11
CA LEU A 40 -1.54 -6.73 12.46
C LEU A 40 -1.10 -7.85 13.40
N LYS A 41 -1.95 -8.23 14.35
CA LYS A 41 -1.68 -9.33 15.28
C LYS A 41 -1.60 -10.67 14.53
N ASP A 42 -2.58 -10.95 13.69
CA ASP A 42 -2.71 -12.19 12.92
C ASP A 42 -1.58 -12.35 11.90
N ASN A 43 -0.99 -11.25 11.43
CA ASN A 43 0.10 -11.24 10.46
C ASN A 43 1.49 -10.92 11.07
N SER A 44 1.60 -10.81 12.39
CA SER A 44 2.81 -10.30 13.07
C SER A 44 4.10 -11.01 12.67
N GLU A 45 4.10 -12.34 12.62
CA GLU A 45 5.26 -13.13 12.20
C GLU A 45 5.67 -12.83 10.74
N HIS A 46 4.69 -12.75 9.84
CA HIS A 46 4.95 -12.44 8.43
C HIS A 46 5.43 -10.99 8.25
N ILE A 47 4.95 -10.06 9.07
CA ILE A 47 5.40 -8.67 9.05
C ILE A 47 6.86 -8.58 9.46
N ILE A 48 7.25 -9.25 10.54
CA ILE A 48 8.64 -9.31 11.01
C ILE A 48 9.52 -9.92 9.91
N ASN A 49 9.19 -11.11 9.43
CA ASN A 49 9.97 -11.78 8.37
C ASN A 49 10.16 -10.89 7.13
N ARG A 50 9.11 -10.17 6.73
CA ARG A 50 9.17 -9.25 5.58
C ARG A 50 10.07 -8.04 5.84
N TYR A 51 9.96 -7.44 7.02
CA TYR A 51 10.84 -6.34 7.42
C TYR A 51 12.30 -6.78 7.42
N GLU A 52 12.59 -7.98 7.93
CA GLU A 52 13.94 -8.52 7.97
C GLU A 52 14.50 -8.76 6.56
N GLU A 53 13.72 -9.37 5.67
CA GLU A 53 14.08 -9.57 4.26
C GLU A 53 14.43 -8.24 3.58
N LEU A 54 13.56 -7.23 3.72
CA LEU A 54 13.79 -5.91 3.13
C LEU A 54 14.99 -5.20 3.75
N THR A 55 15.21 -5.36 5.05
CA THR A 55 16.38 -4.82 5.74
C THR A 55 17.67 -5.43 5.20
N LEU A 56 17.72 -6.76 5.00
CA LEU A 56 18.85 -7.44 4.38
C LEU A 56 19.06 -6.95 2.93
N LYS A 57 17.99 -6.88 2.14
CA LYS A 57 18.00 -6.39 0.75
C LYS A 57 18.54 -4.97 0.64
N TYR A 58 18.16 -4.05 1.53
CA TYR A 58 18.60 -2.65 1.49
C TYR A 58 19.97 -2.42 2.16
N SER A 59 20.37 -3.28 3.09
CA SER A 59 21.65 -3.15 3.79
C SER A 59 22.85 -3.52 2.91
N ASN A 60 22.66 -4.40 1.91
CA ASN A 60 23.74 -5.11 1.19
C ASN A 60 24.67 -5.88 2.16
N ASN A 61 24.18 -6.27 3.34
CA ASN A 61 24.97 -6.98 4.35
C ASN A 61 24.21 -8.22 4.82
N ALA A 62 24.73 -9.39 4.44
CA ALA A 62 24.14 -10.69 4.75
C ALA A 62 24.26 -11.13 6.22
N LYS A 63 24.85 -10.32 7.11
CA LYS A 63 25.12 -10.67 8.52
C LYS A 63 24.41 -9.79 9.55
N LEU A 64 23.32 -9.12 9.17
CA LEU A 64 22.54 -8.36 10.17
C LEU A 64 21.83 -9.36 11.10
N LYS A 65 22.20 -9.37 12.38
CA LYS A 65 21.42 -10.06 13.42
C LYS A 65 20.24 -9.17 13.80
N LEU A 66 19.03 -9.65 13.56
CA LEU A 66 17.76 -8.98 13.86
C LEU A 66 17.09 -9.57 15.11
N GLU A 67 17.90 -9.93 16.09
CA GLU A 67 17.43 -10.44 17.38
C GLU A 67 16.52 -9.39 18.06
N ASP A 68 15.38 -9.84 18.58
CA ASP A 68 14.37 -9.06 19.34
C ASP A 68 13.61 -7.95 18.57
N THR A 69 13.39 -8.11 17.27
CA THR A 69 12.57 -7.18 16.47
C THR A 69 11.10 -7.19 16.94
N LYS A 70 10.59 -6.04 17.40
CA LYS A 70 9.19 -5.87 17.81
C LYS A 70 8.34 -5.27 16.71
N LEU A 71 7.06 -5.64 16.66
CA LEU A 71 6.11 -5.18 15.64
C LEU A 71 5.98 -3.64 15.62
N GLU A 72 5.97 -3.03 16.80
CA GLU A 72 5.84 -1.58 16.99
C GLU A 72 7.04 -0.80 16.43
N ASP A 73 8.20 -1.43 16.31
CA ASP A 73 9.42 -0.81 15.79
C ASP A 73 9.53 -0.88 14.25
N ILE A 74 8.70 -1.72 13.61
CA ILE A 74 8.82 -2.07 12.18
C ILE A 74 7.58 -1.73 11.36
N ILE A 75 6.50 -1.33 12.02
CA ILE A 75 5.27 -0.83 11.40
C ILE A 75 4.99 0.58 11.91
N ASP A 76 4.68 1.48 10.99
CA ASP A 76 4.17 2.79 11.32
C ASP A 76 2.64 2.72 11.48
N ARG A 77 2.19 2.43 12.71
CA ARG A 77 0.77 2.28 13.04
C ARG A 77 -0.02 3.59 12.86
N GLU A 78 0.59 4.73 13.17
CA GLU A 78 -0.04 6.03 12.98
C GLU A 78 -0.32 6.30 11.50
N TYR A 79 0.65 5.95 10.65
CA TYR A 79 0.49 6.04 9.21
C TYR A 79 -0.58 5.09 8.67
N ILE A 80 -0.64 3.84 9.16
CA ILE A 80 -1.73 2.90 8.80
C ILE A 80 -3.09 3.52 9.11
N ASN A 81 -3.28 4.05 10.31
CA ASN A 81 -4.55 4.63 10.74
C ASN A 81 -4.92 5.86 9.89
N THR A 82 -3.93 6.68 9.54
CA THR A 82 -4.12 7.85 8.69
C THR A 82 -4.59 7.44 7.29
N VAL A 83 -3.93 6.45 6.67
CA VAL A 83 -4.33 5.93 5.36
C VAL A 83 -5.72 5.30 5.42
N CYS A 84 -5.98 4.48 6.44
CA CYS A 84 -7.27 3.82 6.65
C CYS A 84 -8.42 4.82 6.79
N LYS A 85 -8.21 5.88 7.58
CA LYS A 85 -9.18 6.97 7.73
C LYS A 85 -9.43 7.68 6.40
N ALA A 86 -8.37 8.06 5.70
CA ALA A 86 -8.49 8.78 4.42
C ALA A 86 -9.17 7.92 3.34
N LEU A 87 -8.89 6.62 3.28
CA LEU A 87 -9.56 5.66 2.40
C LEU A 87 -11.05 5.56 2.70
N ARG A 88 -11.43 5.43 3.97
CA ARG A 88 -12.83 5.35 4.40
C ARG A 88 -13.60 6.62 4.02
N GLU A 89 -13.00 7.79 4.21
CA GLU A 89 -13.65 9.09 3.97
C GLU A 89 -13.76 9.44 2.48
N ASN A 90 -12.92 8.85 1.62
CA ASN A 90 -12.81 9.22 0.21
C ASN A 90 -12.94 8.06 -0.77
N HIS A 91 -13.45 6.90 -0.33
CA HIS A 91 -13.48 5.66 -1.11
C HIS A 91 -14.04 5.85 -2.53
N ASP A 92 -15.23 6.44 -2.64
CA ASP A 92 -15.91 6.63 -3.92
C ASP A 92 -15.14 7.58 -4.85
N LYS A 93 -14.53 8.64 -4.30
CA LYS A 93 -13.72 9.59 -5.07
C LYS A 93 -12.43 8.97 -5.58
N ILE A 94 -11.81 8.11 -4.76
CA ILE A 94 -10.62 7.35 -5.14
C ILE A 94 -10.96 6.42 -6.31
N ASP A 95 -12.06 5.69 -6.21
CA ASP A 95 -12.52 4.80 -7.29
C ASP A 95 -12.92 5.57 -8.55
N GLU A 96 -13.56 6.73 -8.42
CA GLU A 96 -13.89 7.61 -9.54
C GLU A 96 -12.63 8.05 -10.29
N LEU A 97 -11.61 8.52 -9.56
CA LEU A 97 -10.32 8.91 -10.17
C LEU A 97 -9.64 7.73 -10.86
N ILE A 98 -9.64 6.54 -10.26
CA ILE A 98 -9.08 5.34 -10.89
C ILE A 98 -9.85 5.01 -12.18
N ASN A 99 -11.18 4.94 -12.12
CA ASN A 99 -12.04 4.60 -13.25
C ASN A 99 -11.89 5.59 -14.42
N LYS A 100 -11.75 6.88 -14.11
CA LYS A 100 -11.58 7.95 -15.12
C LYS A 100 -10.34 7.74 -15.98
N HIS A 101 -9.24 7.26 -15.38
CA HIS A 101 -7.95 7.07 -16.06
C HIS A 101 -7.72 5.63 -16.53
N ALA A 102 -8.49 4.67 -16.03
CA ALA A 102 -8.45 3.28 -16.41
C ALA A 102 -9.17 3.00 -17.74
N LYS A 103 -8.55 3.35 -18.88
CA LYS A 103 -9.14 3.12 -20.21
C LYS A 103 -9.57 1.66 -20.40
N ASN A 104 -10.85 1.43 -20.67
CA ASN A 104 -11.51 0.13 -20.89
C ASN A 104 -11.63 -0.78 -19.65
N TRP A 105 -11.24 -0.31 -18.46
CA TRP A 105 -11.34 -1.07 -17.22
C TRP A 105 -12.18 -0.30 -16.20
N THR A 106 -12.88 -1.04 -15.35
CA THR A 106 -13.45 -0.50 -14.12
C THR A 106 -12.79 -1.17 -12.94
N VAL A 107 -12.75 -0.50 -11.78
CA VAL A 107 -12.26 -1.07 -10.51
C VAL A 107 -12.89 -2.43 -10.21
N ASP A 108 -14.15 -2.65 -10.60
CA ASP A 108 -14.84 -3.93 -10.41
C ASP A 108 -14.30 -5.07 -11.27
N ARG A 109 -13.75 -4.74 -12.44
CA ARG A 109 -13.24 -5.71 -13.43
C ARG A 109 -11.75 -5.98 -13.30
N MET A 110 -11.01 -5.12 -12.60
CA MET A 110 -9.58 -5.29 -12.38
C MET A 110 -9.29 -6.40 -11.36
N PRO A 111 -8.11 -7.03 -11.43
CA PRO A 111 -7.60 -7.87 -10.35
C PRO A 111 -7.63 -7.11 -9.02
N LYS A 112 -8.12 -7.76 -7.95
CA LYS A 112 -8.30 -7.08 -6.66
C LYS A 112 -7.00 -6.55 -6.06
N VAL A 113 -5.88 -7.20 -6.37
CA VAL A 113 -4.55 -6.74 -5.94
C VAL A 113 -4.13 -5.45 -6.65
N ASP A 114 -4.37 -5.33 -7.96
CA ASP A 114 -4.14 -4.10 -8.73
C ASP A 114 -4.96 -2.94 -8.16
N VAL A 115 -6.24 -3.21 -7.86
CA VAL A 115 -7.14 -2.22 -7.25
C VAL A 115 -6.65 -1.79 -5.87
N SER A 116 -6.20 -2.72 -5.03
CA SER A 116 -5.68 -2.38 -3.70
C SER A 116 -4.44 -1.49 -3.77
N ILE A 117 -3.54 -1.75 -4.71
CA ILE A 117 -2.36 -0.91 -4.95
C ILE A 117 -2.79 0.47 -5.44
N LEU A 118 -3.68 0.54 -6.43
CA LEU A 118 -4.18 1.81 -6.97
C LEU A 118 -4.89 2.63 -5.91
N ARG A 119 -5.76 2.03 -5.10
CA ARG A 119 -6.49 2.73 -4.02
C ARG A 119 -5.53 3.30 -2.98
N LEU A 120 -4.54 2.52 -2.54
CA LEU A 120 -3.49 3.01 -1.63
C LEU A 120 -2.76 4.21 -2.23
N SER A 121 -2.27 4.09 -3.46
CA SER A 121 -1.42 5.11 -4.06
C SER A 121 -2.18 6.37 -4.46
N VAL A 122 -3.42 6.24 -4.94
CA VAL A 122 -4.30 7.42 -5.18
C VAL A 122 -4.64 8.09 -3.84
N CYS A 123 -4.88 7.32 -2.78
CA CYS A 123 -5.08 7.90 -1.45
C CYS A 123 -3.86 8.72 -0.99
N GLU A 124 -2.65 8.14 -1.12
CA GLU A 124 -1.40 8.84 -0.81
C GLU A 124 -1.20 10.11 -1.63
N ILE A 125 -1.52 10.09 -2.92
CA ILE A 125 -1.31 11.22 -3.86
C ILE A 125 -2.29 12.36 -3.58
N VAL A 126 -3.54 12.06 -3.25
CA VAL A 126 -4.63 13.06 -3.23
C VAL A 126 -4.88 13.58 -1.81
N TYR A 127 -4.73 12.74 -0.79
CA TYR A 127 -5.20 13.04 0.56
C TYR A 127 -4.11 13.09 1.62
N LEU A 128 -2.87 12.70 1.29
CA LEU A 128 -1.75 12.63 2.23
C LEU A 128 -0.56 13.48 1.76
N ASP A 129 0.35 13.82 2.67
CA ASP A 129 1.56 14.61 2.37
C ASP A 129 2.71 13.74 1.81
N THR A 130 2.38 12.67 1.07
CA THR A 130 3.39 11.78 0.49
C THR A 130 3.78 12.30 -0.88
N PRO A 131 5.08 12.51 -1.18
CA PRO A 131 5.49 13.01 -2.49
C PRO A 131 5.02 12.07 -3.62
N ASN A 132 4.31 12.61 -4.62
CA ASN A 132 3.70 11.85 -5.71
C ASN A 132 4.64 10.80 -6.34
N LYS A 133 5.89 11.19 -6.60
CA LYS A 133 6.91 10.30 -7.17
C LYS A 133 7.23 9.10 -6.26
N VAL A 134 7.19 9.28 -4.95
CA VAL A 134 7.41 8.19 -3.98
C VAL A 134 6.22 7.23 -4.02
N SER A 135 4.98 7.75 -3.95
CA SER A 135 3.77 6.92 -4.02
C SER A 135 3.73 6.08 -5.30
N ILE A 136 4.01 6.69 -6.45
CA ILE A 136 4.08 5.99 -7.75
C ILE A 136 5.15 4.90 -7.75
N ASN A 137 6.36 5.21 -7.29
CA ASN A 137 7.44 4.22 -7.28
C ASN A 137 7.12 3.03 -6.39
N GLU A 138 6.59 3.25 -5.18
CA GLU A 138 6.22 2.16 -4.27
C GLU A 138 5.05 1.33 -4.83
N ALA A 139 4.08 1.96 -5.51
CA ALA A 139 3.00 1.25 -6.21
C ALA A 139 3.54 0.29 -7.27
N VAL A 140 4.49 0.76 -8.08
CA VAL A 140 5.13 -0.02 -9.14
C VAL A 140 5.95 -1.18 -8.57
N GLU A 141 6.66 -0.96 -7.47
CA GLU A 141 7.41 -2.03 -6.79
C GLU A 141 6.47 -3.08 -6.18
N LEU A 142 5.36 -2.69 -5.57
CA LEU A 142 4.33 -3.64 -5.12
C LEU A 142 3.74 -4.44 -6.28
N ALA A 143 3.43 -3.77 -7.39
CA ALA A 143 2.88 -4.43 -8.58
C ALA A 143 3.83 -5.48 -9.17
N LYS A 144 5.14 -5.24 -9.15
CA LYS A 144 6.14 -6.23 -9.62
C LYS A 144 6.20 -7.49 -8.75
N ILE A 145 5.80 -7.39 -7.49
CA ILE A 145 5.85 -8.49 -6.54
C ILE A 145 4.55 -9.29 -6.55
N TYR A 146 3.41 -8.60 -6.73
CA TYR A 146 2.09 -9.15 -6.45
C TYR A 146 1.17 -9.29 -7.66
N CYS A 147 1.50 -8.66 -8.80
CA CYS A 147 0.66 -8.60 -9.98
C CYS A 147 1.34 -9.21 -11.20
N ASP A 148 0.60 -9.30 -12.30
CA ASP A 148 1.12 -9.78 -13.58
C ASP A 148 2.12 -8.78 -14.20
N ASP A 149 2.97 -9.25 -15.11
CA ASP A 149 4.03 -8.47 -15.77
C ASP A 149 3.56 -7.16 -16.44
N LYS A 150 2.27 -7.06 -16.78
CA LYS A 150 1.67 -5.88 -17.41
C LYS A 150 1.23 -4.82 -16.39
N SER A 151 0.92 -5.23 -15.15
CA SER A 151 0.35 -4.37 -14.12
C SER A 151 1.27 -3.22 -13.69
N PRO A 152 2.60 -3.38 -13.53
CA PRO A 152 3.48 -2.27 -13.18
C PRO A 152 3.39 -1.09 -14.16
N LYS A 153 3.36 -1.37 -15.47
CA LYS A 153 3.23 -0.33 -16.50
C LYS A 153 1.84 0.30 -16.49
N PHE A 154 0.81 -0.52 -16.31
CA PHE A 154 -0.58 -0.07 -16.25
C PHE A 154 -0.83 0.86 -15.06
N ILE A 155 -0.45 0.44 -13.85
CA ILE A 155 -0.56 1.21 -12.61
C ILE A 155 0.22 2.52 -12.71
N ASN A 156 1.47 2.48 -13.19
CA ASN A 156 2.25 3.70 -13.40
C ASN A 156 1.55 4.69 -14.36
N GLY A 157 0.92 4.18 -15.42
CA GLY A 157 0.17 5.01 -16.37
C GLY A 157 -1.02 5.71 -15.73
N ILE A 158 -1.84 4.98 -14.97
CA ILE A 158 -2.99 5.55 -14.25
C ILE A 158 -2.55 6.60 -13.24
N LEU A 159 -1.58 6.27 -12.38
CA LEU A 159 -1.14 7.21 -11.34
C LEU A 159 -0.49 8.47 -11.93
N GLY A 160 0.22 8.35 -13.05
CA GLY A 160 0.73 9.51 -13.79
C GLY A 160 -0.39 10.44 -14.25
N SER A 161 -1.46 9.89 -14.84
CA SER A 161 -2.62 10.69 -15.26
C SER A 161 -3.39 11.31 -14.09
N VAL A 162 -3.46 10.63 -12.94
CA VAL A 162 -4.02 11.21 -11.71
C VAL A 162 -3.21 12.43 -11.24
N VAL A 163 -1.87 12.32 -11.23
CA VAL A 163 -0.98 13.43 -10.85
C VAL A 163 -1.12 14.62 -11.80
N ASP A 164 -1.20 14.35 -13.11
CA ASP A 164 -1.39 15.40 -14.12
C ASP A 164 -2.74 16.12 -13.97
N GLU A 165 -3.78 15.42 -13.51
CA GLU A 165 -5.10 16.00 -13.27
C GLU A 165 -5.13 16.90 -12.02
N ILE A 166 -4.53 16.47 -10.91
CA ILE A 166 -4.53 17.28 -9.67
C ILE A 166 -3.57 18.48 -9.72
N GLY A 167 -2.60 18.45 -10.64
CA GLY A 167 -1.65 19.54 -10.85
C GLY A 167 -2.16 20.65 -11.78
N GLN A 168 -3.36 20.48 -12.36
CA GLN A 168 -4.08 21.49 -13.12
C GLN A 168 -4.94 22.36 -12.20
#